data_AF-A0A3D5RPZ5-F1
#
_entry.id   AF-A0A3D5RPZ5-F1
#
_cell.length_a   1.000
_cell.length_b   1.000
_cell.length_c   1.000
_cell.angle_alpha   90.00
_cell.angle_beta   90.00
_cell.angle_gamma   90.00
#
_symmetry.space_group_name_H-M   'P 1'
#
loop_
_entity.id
_entity.type
_entity.pdbx_description
1 polymer ?
#
loop_
_entity_poly.entity_id
_entity_poly.type
_entity_poly.pdbx_seq_one_letter_code
_entity_poly.pdbx_strand_id
1 'polypeptide(L)'
;MPMQLKPLEAFKDKINVYSGMRVFLDAHPPKVHQTGAVAVMGGGIPDSDNGAFPSIDTLIASHIGQRTRFRSLEVSCNGQRMSYSRKSASASNPAETSPMALYQRIFGPDFQDPNAAEFTPDPKTMARKSVLSAFGEERQGLLRDLGAEDRSRLDEYFTALRELENQMVLELQRPAPLEACSAPENSEEGEHSMVIEHASADNRLFSKLLAHAIACGQTRVINIVFDSAGGNLRTAGSPVTFHIHTHEEPVDPEIGLQRQVAWFQEQCMMALNDTLSALDSIREGDGTVLDRIVMMYGTDTGFAKFHSVENMPMFTYGGAGGRLKTGIHVPAGGDTTSRVGLTIMQALGLPVSRWGTESNDTSRTITEVMA
;
A
#
# COMPACT_ATOMS: atom_id res chain seq x y z
N MET A 1 4.23 9.27 -24.24
CA MET A 1 4.03 8.28 -23.16
C MET A 1 4.28 6.89 -23.74
N PRO A 2 5.07 6.01 -23.09
CA PRO A 2 5.24 4.61 -23.52
C PRO A 2 3.89 3.88 -23.63
N MET A 3 3.81 2.87 -24.49
CA MET A 3 2.58 2.10 -24.75
C MET A 3 1.98 1.49 -23.47
N GLN A 4 2.82 1.00 -22.57
CA GLN A 4 2.39 0.40 -21.29
C GLN A 4 1.69 1.40 -20.39
N LEU A 5 2.02 2.69 -20.48
CA LEU A 5 1.39 3.74 -19.67
C LEU A 5 0.14 4.33 -20.33
N LYS A 6 -0.22 3.90 -21.54
CA LYS A 6 -1.42 4.37 -22.24
C LYS A 6 -2.72 4.26 -21.42
N PRO A 7 -2.95 3.22 -20.61
CA PRO A 7 -4.14 3.16 -19.74
C PRO A 7 -4.25 4.34 -18.75
N LEU A 8 -3.14 5.02 -18.47
CA LEU A 8 -3.07 6.13 -17.51
C LEU A 8 -3.09 7.52 -18.18
N GLU A 9 -3.33 7.62 -19.49
CA GLU A 9 -3.28 8.89 -20.24
C GLU A 9 -4.22 9.96 -19.65
N ALA A 10 -5.40 9.56 -19.15
CA ALA A 10 -6.35 10.47 -18.51
C ALA A 10 -5.81 11.13 -17.23
N PHE A 11 -4.82 10.50 -16.59
CA PHE A 11 -4.19 10.97 -15.35
C PHE A 11 -2.80 11.57 -15.56
N LYS A 12 -2.33 11.77 -16.80
CA LYS A 12 -0.94 12.20 -17.07
C LYS A 12 -0.50 13.45 -16.29
N ASP A 13 -1.41 14.41 -16.08
CA ASP A 13 -1.13 15.65 -15.36
C ASP A 13 -1.14 15.47 -13.84
N LYS A 14 -1.58 14.30 -13.35
CA LYS A 14 -1.60 13.88 -11.94
C LYS A 14 -0.54 12.83 -11.60
N ILE A 15 0.35 12.51 -12.54
CA ILE A 15 1.38 11.46 -12.42
C ILE A 15 2.77 12.08 -12.42
N ASN A 16 3.62 11.66 -11.50
CA ASN A 16 5.07 11.80 -11.66
C ASN A 16 5.68 10.46 -12.04
N VAL A 17 6.61 10.50 -12.99
CA VAL A 17 7.35 9.34 -13.48
C VAL A 17 8.79 9.45 -13.02
N TYR A 18 9.30 8.44 -12.32
CA TYR A 18 10.70 8.33 -11.93
C TYR A 18 11.33 7.18 -12.71
N SER A 19 12.11 7.50 -13.73
CA SER A 19 12.73 6.49 -14.60
C SER A 19 14.19 6.28 -14.22
N GLY A 20 14.66 5.04 -14.31
CA GLY A 20 16.07 4.74 -14.05
C GLY A 20 16.40 4.66 -12.56
N MET A 21 15.45 4.33 -11.69
CA MET A 21 15.73 4.04 -10.28
C MET A 21 16.47 2.69 -10.17
N ARG A 22 17.11 2.43 -9.04
CA ARG A 22 17.70 1.11 -8.76
C ARG A 22 17.66 0.77 -7.27
N VAL A 23 17.90 -0.50 -6.97
CA VAL A 23 18.24 -0.95 -5.62
C VAL A 23 19.72 -1.30 -5.59
N PHE A 24 20.47 -0.70 -4.66
CA PHE A 24 21.85 -1.09 -4.42
C PHE A 24 21.88 -2.37 -3.61
N LEU A 25 22.64 -3.37 -4.08
CA LEU A 25 22.71 -4.68 -3.42
C LEU A 25 23.66 -4.70 -2.23
N ASP A 26 24.70 -3.85 -2.22
CA ASP A 26 25.65 -3.74 -1.10
C ASP A 26 26.20 -5.09 -0.60
N ALA A 27 26.60 -5.95 -1.55
CA ALA A 27 27.07 -7.32 -1.32
C ALA A 27 26.04 -8.32 -0.75
N HIS A 28 24.79 -7.92 -0.58
CA HIS A 28 23.70 -8.85 -0.28
C HIS A 28 23.39 -9.71 -1.53
N PRO A 29 23.28 -11.04 -1.38
CA PRO A 29 22.85 -11.89 -2.48
C PRO A 29 21.40 -11.53 -2.84
N PRO A 30 21.09 -11.26 -4.12
CA PRO A 30 19.74 -10.93 -4.52
C PRO A 30 18.83 -12.13 -4.29
N LYS A 31 17.76 -11.90 -3.52
CA LYS A 31 16.66 -12.84 -3.35
C LYS A 31 15.60 -12.54 -4.39
N VAL A 32 15.45 -13.48 -5.32
CA VAL A 32 14.46 -13.45 -6.39
C VAL A 32 13.07 -13.11 -5.83
N HIS A 33 12.41 -12.12 -6.44
CA HIS A 33 11.07 -11.64 -6.10
C HIS A 33 10.90 -11.09 -4.68
N GLN A 34 12.00 -10.86 -3.96
CA GLN A 34 11.98 -10.32 -2.59
C GLN A 34 12.81 -9.05 -2.47
N THR A 35 14.06 -9.06 -2.97
CA THR A 35 15.00 -7.94 -2.79
C THR A 35 14.42 -6.61 -3.25
N GLY A 36 13.89 -6.53 -4.46
CA GLY A 36 13.33 -5.26 -4.96
C GLY A 36 12.04 -4.86 -4.24
N ALA A 37 11.13 -5.80 -3.97
CA ALA A 37 9.88 -5.52 -3.25
C ALA A 37 10.16 -4.98 -1.84
N VAL A 38 11.08 -5.61 -1.10
CA VAL A 38 11.48 -5.18 0.24
C VAL A 38 12.23 -3.86 0.19
N ALA A 39 13.12 -3.63 -0.77
CA ALA A 39 13.88 -2.38 -0.85
C ALA A 39 13.02 -1.18 -1.26
N VAL A 40 12.10 -1.35 -2.22
CA VAL A 40 11.16 -0.30 -2.63
C VAL A 40 10.25 0.09 -1.47
N MET A 41 9.75 -0.88 -0.69
CA MET A 41 8.84 -0.61 0.42
C MET A 41 9.56 -0.21 1.70
N GLY A 42 10.72 -0.79 2.02
CA GLY A 42 11.41 -0.69 3.30
C GLY A 42 12.69 0.15 3.30
N GLY A 43 13.15 0.62 2.15
CA GLY A 43 14.32 1.50 2.04
C GLY A 43 15.67 0.78 1.96
N GLY A 44 15.70 -0.54 1.80
CA GLY A 44 16.97 -1.27 1.69
C GLY A 44 16.80 -2.78 1.73
N ILE A 45 17.94 -3.47 1.85
CA ILE A 45 18.00 -4.93 1.96
C ILE A 45 18.38 -5.30 3.39
N PRO A 46 17.57 -6.13 4.08
CA PRO A 46 17.89 -6.56 5.44
C PRO A 46 19.10 -7.52 5.49
N ASP A 47 19.98 -7.34 6.48
CA ASP A 47 21.21 -8.14 6.66
C ASP A 47 20.97 -9.63 6.92
N SER A 48 19.77 -10.01 7.36
CA SER A 48 19.42 -11.37 7.72
C SER A 48 18.26 -11.90 6.91
N ASP A 49 18.20 -13.21 6.74
CA ASP A 49 17.19 -13.83 5.88
C ASP A 49 15.75 -13.59 6.32
N ASN A 50 15.57 -13.34 7.62
CA ASN A 50 14.29 -13.02 8.25
C ASN A 50 14.16 -11.54 8.62
N GLY A 51 15.17 -10.71 8.33
CA GLY A 51 15.09 -9.28 8.56
C GLY A 51 14.06 -8.65 7.62
N ALA A 52 13.32 -7.66 8.11
CA ALA A 52 12.54 -6.76 7.28
C ALA A 52 12.50 -5.38 7.95
N PHE A 53 12.68 -4.33 7.15
CA PHE A 53 12.46 -2.97 7.60
C PHE A 53 10.95 -2.71 7.72
N PRO A 54 10.54 -1.78 8.61
CA PRO A 54 9.21 -1.22 8.51
C PRO A 54 9.00 -0.65 7.11
N SER A 55 7.89 -1.01 6.47
CA SER A 55 7.54 -0.48 5.15
C SER A 55 7.10 0.98 5.26
N ILE A 56 7.25 1.73 4.16
CA ILE A 56 6.94 3.15 4.08
C ILE A 56 5.51 3.46 4.54
N ASP A 57 4.54 2.62 4.17
CA ASP A 57 3.15 2.77 4.55
C ASP A 57 2.96 2.60 6.06
N THR A 58 3.67 1.68 6.73
CA THR A 58 3.55 1.51 8.19
C THR A 58 4.26 2.63 8.96
N LEU A 59 5.35 3.17 8.41
CA LEU A 59 5.99 4.39 8.92
C LEU A 59 5.04 5.60 8.82
N ILE A 60 4.40 5.79 7.67
CA ILE A 60 3.40 6.85 7.46
C ILE A 60 2.18 6.64 8.35
N ALA A 61 1.63 5.43 8.40
CA ALA A 61 0.48 5.09 9.24
C ALA A 61 0.78 5.29 10.73
N SER A 62 2.05 5.12 11.13
CA SER A 62 2.49 5.44 12.47
C SER A 62 2.44 6.93 12.80
N HIS A 63 2.52 7.80 11.80
CA HIS A 63 2.42 9.25 11.95
C HIS A 63 0.98 9.77 11.80
N ILE A 64 0.26 9.38 10.73
CA ILE A 64 -1.04 9.96 10.37
C ILE A 64 -2.25 9.05 10.63
N GLY A 65 -2.03 7.75 10.85
CA GLY A 65 -3.10 6.75 11.02
C GLY A 65 -3.65 6.63 12.45
N GLN A 66 -3.15 7.42 13.41
CA GLN A 66 -3.54 7.30 14.83
C GLN A 66 -4.94 7.87 15.13
N ARG A 67 -5.54 8.60 14.19
CA ARG A 67 -6.81 9.31 14.36
C ARG A 67 -7.95 8.72 13.53
N THR A 68 -7.75 7.52 12.99
CA THR A 68 -8.73 6.82 12.16
C THR A 68 -8.97 5.43 12.72
N ARG A 69 -10.18 4.90 12.50
CA ARG A 69 -10.60 3.59 12.99
C ARG A 69 -9.62 2.49 12.61
N PHE A 70 -9.17 2.50 11.35
CA PHE A 70 -8.13 1.61 10.85
C PHE A 70 -6.84 2.40 10.63
N ARG A 71 -5.75 1.92 11.24
CA ARG A 71 -4.42 2.52 11.08
C ARG A 71 -3.96 2.48 9.62
N SER A 72 -4.23 1.36 8.95
CA SER A 72 -4.06 1.13 7.52
C SER A 72 -5.04 0.05 7.05
N LEU A 73 -5.24 -0.06 5.74
CA LEU A 73 -6.03 -1.13 5.10
C LEU A 73 -5.24 -1.78 3.97
N GLU A 74 -4.98 -3.07 4.09
CA GLU A 74 -4.23 -3.87 3.13
C GLU A 74 -5.17 -4.82 2.37
N VAL A 75 -5.02 -4.88 1.04
CA VAL A 75 -5.80 -5.75 0.16
C VAL A 75 -4.89 -6.48 -0.84
N SER A 76 -5.31 -7.67 -1.25
CA SER A 76 -4.66 -8.45 -2.31
C SER A 76 -5.70 -8.94 -3.32
N CYS A 77 -5.50 -8.61 -4.58
CA CYS A 77 -6.51 -8.78 -5.62
C CYS A 77 -6.45 -10.17 -6.29
N ASN A 78 -5.35 -10.91 -6.19
CA ASN A 78 -5.16 -12.16 -6.94
C ASN A 78 -5.66 -13.43 -6.22
N GLY A 79 -6.51 -13.27 -5.19
CA GLY A 79 -7.02 -14.35 -4.34
C GLY A 79 -5.99 -14.95 -3.36
N GLN A 80 -4.73 -14.54 -3.41
CA GLN A 80 -3.71 -14.94 -2.44
C GLN A 80 -3.57 -13.90 -1.34
N ARG A 81 -3.42 -14.31 -0.08
CA ARG A 81 -3.24 -13.40 1.06
C ARG A 81 -1.79 -12.87 1.11
N MET A 82 -1.47 -11.94 0.22
CA MET A 82 -0.14 -11.33 0.08
C MET A 82 -0.12 -9.91 0.65
N SER A 83 0.94 -9.55 1.38
CA SER A 83 1.13 -8.21 1.93
C SER A 83 2.59 -7.80 1.93
N TYR A 84 2.84 -6.56 1.54
CA TYR A 84 4.15 -5.89 1.65
C TYR A 84 4.17 -4.83 2.75
N SER A 85 3.08 -4.72 3.51
CA SER A 85 2.95 -3.80 4.64
C SER A 85 3.50 -4.48 5.90
N ARG A 86 4.64 -4.01 6.39
CA ARG A 86 5.38 -4.63 7.49
C ARG A 86 5.76 -3.61 8.55
N LYS A 87 5.58 -3.95 9.81
CA LYS A 87 6.03 -3.15 10.97
C LYS A 87 7.42 -3.58 11.44
N SER A 88 7.75 -4.85 11.27
CA SER A 88 9.03 -5.46 11.61
C SER A 88 9.29 -6.69 10.74
N ALA A 89 10.45 -7.32 10.93
CA ALA A 89 10.80 -8.65 10.45
C ALA A 89 9.67 -9.68 10.67
N SER A 90 9.13 -9.73 11.88
CA SER A 90 8.14 -10.72 12.35
C SER A 90 6.69 -10.27 12.20
N ALA A 91 6.42 -8.98 12.00
CA ALA A 91 5.07 -8.43 11.99
C ALA A 91 4.71 -7.82 10.62
N SER A 92 3.89 -8.54 9.85
CA SER A 92 3.25 -8.06 8.62
C SER A 92 1.77 -7.77 8.87
N ASN A 93 1.25 -6.68 8.32
CA ASN A 93 -0.18 -6.43 8.33
C ASN A 93 -0.87 -7.38 7.36
N PRO A 94 -1.93 -8.09 7.76
CA PRO A 94 -2.60 -9.06 6.90
C PRO A 94 -3.43 -8.35 5.82
N ALA A 95 -3.34 -8.84 4.58
CA ALA A 95 -4.20 -8.37 3.49
C ALA A 95 -5.55 -9.09 3.46
N GLU A 96 -6.60 -8.36 3.14
CA GLU A 96 -7.90 -8.92 2.80
C GLU A 96 -7.94 -9.35 1.32
N THR A 97 -8.56 -10.50 1.06
CA THR A 97 -8.70 -11.09 -0.29
C THR A 97 -10.15 -11.10 -0.77
N SER A 98 -11.13 -10.89 0.12
CA SER A 98 -12.55 -10.75 -0.24
C SER A 98 -13.00 -9.29 -0.10
N PRO A 99 -13.42 -8.64 -1.20
CA PRO A 99 -14.08 -7.34 -1.16
C PRO A 99 -15.31 -7.32 -0.24
N MET A 100 -16.11 -8.38 -0.20
CA MET A 100 -17.25 -8.50 0.73
C MET A 100 -16.79 -8.47 2.20
N ALA A 101 -15.76 -9.23 2.55
CA ALA A 101 -15.21 -9.21 3.90
C ALA A 101 -14.66 -7.83 4.27
N LEU A 102 -14.01 -7.13 3.33
CA LEU A 102 -13.56 -5.75 3.53
C LEU A 102 -14.73 -4.79 3.73
N TYR A 103 -15.78 -4.89 2.91
CA TYR A 103 -16.99 -4.09 3.03
C TYR A 103 -17.63 -4.27 4.40
N GLN A 104 -17.85 -5.52 4.84
CA GLN A 104 -18.41 -5.82 6.16
C GLN A 104 -17.53 -5.27 7.29
N ARG A 105 -16.21 -5.32 7.14
CA ARG A 105 -15.28 -4.79 8.14
C ARG A 105 -15.34 -3.26 8.26
N ILE A 106 -15.44 -2.55 7.14
CA ILE A 106 -15.41 -1.08 7.11
C ILE A 106 -16.80 -0.48 7.31
N PHE A 107 -17.78 -0.94 6.53
CA PHE A 107 -19.13 -0.38 6.37
C PHE A 107 -20.23 -1.29 6.96
N GLY A 108 -19.85 -2.31 7.73
CA GLY A 108 -20.80 -3.19 8.42
C GLY A 108 -21.47 -2.56 9.65
N PRO A 109 -22.01 -3.38 10.58
CA PRO A 109 -22.79 -2.88 11.72
C PRO A 109 -22.07 -1.90 12.64
N ASP A 110 -20.74 -1.99 12.70
CA ASP A 110 -19.90 -1.13 13.54
C ASP A 110 -19.53 0.19 12.84
N PHE A 111 -19.94 0.38 11.58
CA PHE A 111 -19.72 1.62 10.86
C PHE A 111 -20.58 2.74 11.43
N GLN A 112 -19.92 3.85 11.75
CA GLN A 112 -20.57 5.06 12.22
C GLN A 112 -20.45 6.13 11.15
N ASP A 113 -21.57 6.42 10.50
CA ASP A 113 -21.62 7.47 9.49
C ASP A 113 -21.29 8.83 10.14
N PRO A 114 -20.19 9.50 9.74
CA PRO A 114 -19.80 10.81 10.25
C PRO A 114 -20.85 11.90 10.05
N ASN A 115 -21.76 11.72 9.10
CA ASN A 115 -22.80 12.68 8.77
C ASN A 115 -24.16 12.35 9.41
N ALA A 116 -24.25 11.26 10.20
CA ALA A 116 -25.47 10.91 10.92
C ALA A 116 -25.85 12.00 11.94
N ALA A 117 -27.15 12.30 12.02
CA ALA A 117 -27.69 13.28 12.95
C ALA A 117 -27.49 12.86 14.41
N GLU A 118 -27.63 11.57 14.68
CA GLU A 118 -27.50 10.96 16.00
C GLU A 118 -26.24 10.11 16.10
N PHE A 119 -25.70 10.02 17.32
CA PHE A 119 -24.56 9.19 17.64
C PHE A 119 -24.84 8.42 18.93
N THR A 120 -24.79 7.09 18.85
CA THR A 120 -24.97 6.20 19.99
C THR A 120 -23.77 5.26 20.07
N PRO A 121 -22.92 5.35 21.11
CA PRO A 121 -21.81 4.40 21.29
C PRO A 121 -22.32 2.96 21.44
N ASP A 122 -21.66 2.01 20.77
CA ASP A 122 -22.03 0.59 20.88
C ASP A 122 -21.70 0.04 22.28
N PRO A 123 -22.70 -0.46 23.05
CA PRO A 123 -22.47 -1.11 24.32
C PRO A 123 -21.48 -2.28 24.27
N LYS A 124 -21.40 -3.02 23.16
CA LYS A 124 -20.45 -4.12 23.00
C LYS A 124 -19.01 -3.60 22.94
N THR A 125 -18.77 -2.52 22.19
CA THR A 125 -17.46 -1.86 22.13
C THR A 125 -17.05 -1.31 23.49
N MET A 126 -17.98 -0.71 24.25
CA MET A 126 -17.72 -0.26 25.62
C MET A 126 -17.30 -1.43 26.54
N ALA A 127 -18.02 -2.55 26.48
CA ALA A 127 -17.70 -3.73 27.27
C ALA A 127 -16.33 -4.33 26.91
N ARG A 128 -16.03 -4.49 25.61
CA ARG A 128 -14.74 -5.00 25.13
C ARG A 128 -13.57 -4.11 25.58
N LYS A 129 -13.71 -2.79 25.43
CA LYS A 129 -12.70 -1.83 25.89
C LYS A 129 -12.47 -1.95 27.40
N SER A 130 -13.55 -2.08 28.19
CA SER A 130 -13.45 -2.23 29.64
C SER A 130 -12.68 -3.49 30.04
N VAL A 131 -12.92 -4.61 29.34
CA VAL A 131 -12.20 -5.87 29.57
C VAL A 131 -10.71 -5.71 29.27
N LEU A 132 -10.36 -5.15 28.10
CA LEU A 132 -8.95 -4.97 27.73
C LEU A 132 -8.20 -4.02 28.67
N SER A 133 -8.88 -2.96 29.11
CA SER A 133 -8.31 -1.98 30.05
C SER A 133 -8.03 -2.58 31.42
N ALA A 134 -8.80 -3.60 31.85
CA ALA A 134 -8.63 -4.24 33.15
C ALA A 134 -7.28 -4.96 33.29
N PHE A 135 -6.73 -5.50 32.19
CA PHE A 135 -5.47 -6.25 32.20
C PHE A 135 -4.22 -5.37 31.94
N GLY A 136 -4.39 -4.04 31.91
CA GLY A 136 -3.34 -3.11 31.55
C GLY A 136 -2.14 -3.10 32.51
N GLU A 137 -2.41 -3.15 33.82
CA GLU A 137 -1.37 -3.14 34.87
C GLU A 137 -0.62 -4.48 34.95
N GLU A 138 -1.34 -5.59 34.83
CA GLU A 138 -0.77 -6.95 34.84
C GLU A 138 0.15 -7.16 33.63
N ARG A 139 -0.24 -6.65 32.47
CA ARG A 139 0.61 -6.59 31.27
C ARG A 139 1.92 -5.84 31.52
N GLN A 140 1.88 -4.69 32.18
CA GLN A 140 3.09 -3.95 32.52
C GLN A 140 3.94 -4.68 33.57
N GLY A 141 3.30 -5.38 34.51
CA GLY A 141 3.97 -6.28 35.46
C GLY A 141 4.75 -7.37 34.74
N LEU A 142 4.08 -8.11 33.86
CA LEU A 142 4.69 -9.19 33.09
C LEU A 142 5.91 -8.71 32.28
N LEU A 143 5.81 -7.56 31.59
CA LEU A 143 6.93 -7.02 30.81
C LEU A 143 8.16 -6.70 31.67
N ARG A 144 7.98 -6.32 32.95
CA ARG A 144 9.10 -6.07 33.87
C ARG A 144 9.84 -7.36 34.27
N ASP A 145 9.11 -8.46 34.39
CA ASP A 145 9.65 -9.74 34.87
C ASP A 145 10.29 -10.58 33.76
N LEU A 146 10.00 -10.29 32.50
CA LEU A 146 10.53 -11.02 31.34
C LEU A 146 11.97 -10.63 30.96
N GLY A 147 12.72 -11.61 30.46
CA GLY A 147 14.00 -11.42 29.79
C GLY A 147 13.85 -10.70 28.43
N ALA A 148 14.96 -10.21 27.89
CA ALA A 148 14.96 -9.36 26.69
C ALA A 148 14.33 -10.02 25.44
N GLU A 149 14.56 -11.32 25.23
CA GLU A 149 14.03 -12.05 24.08
C GLU A 149 12.50 -12.20 24.15
N ASP A 150 11.97 -12.66 25.29
CA ASP A 150 10.52 -12.82 25.50
C ASP A 150 9.80 -11.48 25.50
N ARG A 151 10.44 -10.44 26.06
CA ARG A 151 9.92 -9.07 26.01
C ARG A 151 9.74 -8.61 24.57
N SER A 152 10.72 -8.86 23.69
CA SER A 152 10.61 -8.48 22.27
C SER A 152 9.44 -9.16 21.58
N ARG A 153 9.16 -10.44 21.87
CA ARG A 153 8.02 -11.17 21.27
C ARG A 153 6.68 -10.67 21.79
N LEU A 154 6.56 -10.44 23.09
CA LEU A 154 5.31 -10.00 23.70
C LEU A 154 5.03 -8.51 23.48
N ASP A 155 6.05 -7.69 23.24
CA ASP A 155 5.87 -6.27 22.91
C ASP A 155 5.08 -6.08 21.61
N GLU A 156 5.29 -6.93 20.59
CA GLU A 156 4.50 -6.90 19.35
C GLU A 156 3.02 -7.21 19.62
N TYR A 157 2.74 -8.26 20.40
CA TYR A 157 1.38 -8.65 20.79
C TYR A 157 0.68 -7.53 21.58
N PHE A 158 1.36 -6.96 22.56
CA PHE A 158 0.81 -5.88 23.37
C PHE A 158 0.66 -4.57 22.61
N THR A 159 1.51 -4.31 21.62
CA THR A 159 1.34 -3.20 20.69
C THR A 159 0.07 -3.37 19.87
N ALA A 160 -0.18 -4.56 19.32
CA ALA A 160 -1.42 -4.85 18.58
C ALA A 160 -2.67 -4.70 19.48
N LEU A 161 -2.60 -5.13 20.75
CA LEU A 161 -3.69 -4.91 21.70
C LEU A 161 -3.94 -3.43 22.00
N ARG A 162 -2.90 -2.62 22.17
CA ARG A 162 -3.04 -1.17 22.35
C ARG A 162 -3.63 -0.49 21.13
N GLU A 163 -3.28 -0.93 19.92
CA GLU A 163 -3.90 -0.42 18.69
C GLU A 163 -5.40 -0.72 18.66
N LEU A 164 -5.81 -1.92 19.08
CA LEU A 164 -7.21 -2.31 19.18
C LEU A 164 -7.96 -1.51 20.27
N GLU A 165 -7.34 -1.29 21.43
CA GLU A 165 -7.87 -0.42 22.49
C GLU A 165 -8.11 1.01 21.96
N ASN A 166 -7.14 1.57 21.21
CA ASN A 166 -7.24 2.90 20.61
C ASN A 166 -8.32 2.97 19.52
N GLN A 167 -8.44 1.94 18.70
CA GLN A 167 -9.53 1.84 17.72
C GLN A 167 -10.90 1.89 18.43
N MET A 168 -11.08 1.14 19.52
CA MET A 168 -12.32 1.18 20.31
C MET A 168 -12.57 2.55 20.93
N VAL A 169 -11.53 3.28 21.33
CA VAL A 169 -11.69 4.68 21.80
C VAL A 169 -12.27 5.56 20.71
N LEU A 170 -11.79 5.43 19.47
CA LEU A 170 -12.28 6.20 18.34
C LEU A 170 -13.73 5.82 17.98
N GLU A 171 -14.07 4.53 17.99
CA GLU A 171 -15.44 4.03 17.77
C GLU A 171 -16.43 4.47 18.86
N LEU A 172 -15.96 4.92 20.03
CA LEU A 172 -16.83 5.42 21.10
C LEU A 172 -16.96 6.94 21.10
N GLN A 173 -16.31 7.62 20.16
CA GLN A 173 -16.39 9.07 19.99
C GLN A 173 -17.19 9.41 18.74
N ARG A 174 -17.99 10.49 18.81
CA ARG A 174 -18.68 10.98 17.62
C ARG A 174 -17.64 11.43 16.60
N PRO A 175 -17.58 10.82 15.40
CA PRO A 175 -16.70 11.30 14.34
C PRO A 175 -17.09 12.71 13.91
N ALA A 176 -16.09 13.50 13.50
CA ALA A 176 -16.35 14.80 12.89
C ALA A 176 -17.08 14.61 11.55
N PRO A 177 -18.02 15.48 11.18
CA PRO A 177 -18.68 15.41 9.87
C PRO A 177 -17.68 15.45 8.72
N LEU A 178 -17.93 14.64 7.70
CA LEU A 178 -17.10 14.50 6.50
C LEU A 178 -18.02 14.52 5.28
N GLU A 179 -18.13 15.68 4.63
CA GLU A 179 -19.07 15.90 3.51
C GLU A 179 -18.90 14.88 2.37
N ALA A 180 -17.66 14.48 2.08
CA ALA A 180 -17.36 13.50 1.04
C ALA A 180 -17.74 12.05 1.40
N CYS A 181 -18.04 11.78 2.68
CA CYS A 181 -18.34 10.43 3.12
C CYS A 181 -19.66 9.93 2.55
N SER A 182 -19.58 8.79 1.89
CA SER A 182 -20.70 7.98 1.47
C SER A 182 -20.30 6.52 1.60
N ALA A 183 -21.17 5.69 2.19
CA ALA A 183 -20.95 4.24 2.16
C ALA A 183 -21.36 3.72 0.78
N PRO A 184 -20.49 2.96 0.08
CA PRO A 184 -20.86 2.39 -1.21
C PRO A 184 -21.91 1.30 -1.01
N GLU A 185 -22.75 1.06 -2.01
CA GLU A 185 -23.61 -0.12 -2.01
C GLU A 185 -22.77 -1.40 -2.05
N ASN A 186 -23.23 -2.41 -1.29
CA ASN A 186 -22.66 -3.74 -1.35
C ASN A 186 -22.84 -4.32 -2.75
N SER A 187 -21.77 -4.81 -3.36
CA SER A 187 -21.77 -5.34 -4.73
C SER A 187 -21.55 -6.85 -4.69
N GLU A 188 -22.14 -7.57 -5.64
CA GLU A 188 -21.85 -8.99 -5.81
C GLU A 188 -20.36 -9.16 -6.18
N GLU A 189 -19.70 -10.12 -5.52
CA GLU A 189 -18.31 -10.49 -5.83
C GLU A 189 -18.27 -11.79 -6.65
N GLY A 190 -17.22 -11.94 -7.45
CA GLY A 190 -16.99 -13.12 -8.28
C GLY A 190 -16.10 -14.15 -7.59
N GLU A 191 -15.50 -15.03 -8.39
CA GLU A 191 -14.45 -15.92 -7.91
C GLU A 191 -13.17 -15.12 -7.61
N HIS A 192 -12.52 -15.38 -6.48
CA HIS A 192 -11.22 -14.82 -6.12
C HIS A 192 -10.10 -15.79 -6.50
N SER A 193 -9.39 -15.55 -7.59
CA SER A 193 -8.27 -16.39 -7.99
C SER A 193 -7.22 -15.66 -8.82
N MET A 194 -6.12 -16.34 -9.14
CA MET A 194 -5.00 -15.80 -9.93
C MET A 194 -5.33 -15.60 -11.42
N VAL A 195 -6.59 -15.76 -11.81
CA VAL A 195 -7.05 -15.44 -13.17
C VAL A 195 -7.17 -13.91 -13.29
N ILE A 196 -6.53 -13.34 -14.30
CA ILE A 196 -6.41 -11.87 -14.47
C ILE A 196 -7.76 -11.15 -14.51
N GLU A 197 -8.80 -11.76 -15.09
CA GLU A 197 -10.16 -11.21 -15.10
C GLU A 197 -10.77 -11.14 -13.70
N HIS A 198 -10.55 -12.16 -12.87
CA HIS A 198 -10.99 -12.22 -11.49
C HIS A 198 -10.25 -11.17 -10.64
N ALA A 199 -8.93 -11.13 -10.74
CA ALA A 199 -8.12 -10.15 -10.01
C ALA A 199 -8.45 -8.70 -10.39
N SER A 200 -8.74 -8.45 -11.66
CA SER A 200 -9.19 -7.13 -12.14
C SER A 200 -10.57 -6.76 -11.59
N ALA A 201 -11.49 -7.72 -11.46
CA ALA A 201 -12.79 -7.50 -10.84
C ALA A 201 -12.65 -7.16 -9.35
N ASP A 202 -11.85 -7.94 -8.62
CA ASP A 202 -11.53 -7.68 -7.21
C ASP A 202 -10.88 -6.31 -7.03
N ASN A 203 -9.92 -5.94 -7.89
CA ASN A 203 -9.28 -4.63 -7.85
C ASN A 203 -10.28 -3.47 -8.00
N ARG A 204 -11.27 -3.57 -8.90
CA ARG A 204 -12.31 -2.54 -9.04
C ARG A 204 -13.16 -2.39 -7.78
N LEU A 205 -13.55 -3.51 -7.17
CA LEU A 205 -14.32 -3.50 -5.93
C LEU A 205 -13.50 -2.93 -4.78
N PHE A 206 -12.27 -3.41 -4.59
CA PHE A 206 -11.35 -2.88 -3.58
C PHE A 206 -11.07 -1.40 -3.78
N SER A 207 -10.81 -0.96 -5.01
CA SER A 207 -10.57 0.45 -5.34
C SER A 207 -11.72 1.35 -4.89
N LYS A 208 -12.97 0.96 -5.17
CA LYS A 208 -14.16 1.67 -4.70
C LYS A 208 -14.24 1.69 -3.18
N LEU A 209 -14.11 0.53 -2.53
CA LEU A 209 -14.18 0.43 -1.06
C LEU A 209 -13.12 1.28 -0.37
N LEU A 210 -11.88 1.25 -0.84
CA LEU A 210 -10.76 2.00 -0.27
C LEU A 210 -10.92 3.50 -0.50
N ALA A 211 -11.40 3.94 -1.66
CA ALA A 211 -11.70 5.35 -1.94
C ALA A 211 -12.75 5.90 -0.97
N HIS A 212 -13.85 5.17 -0.77
CA HIS A 212 -14.87 5.54 0.20
C HIS A 212 -14.37 5.46 1.65
N ALA A 213 -13.51 4.49 1.98
CA ALA A 213 -12.91 4.37 3.31
C ALA A 213 -12.05 5.59 3.66
N ILE A 214 -11.29 6.12 2.69
CA ILE A 214 -10.53 7.37 2.85
C ILE A 214 -11.50 8.56 2.99
N ALA A 215 -12.50 8.69 2.11
CA ALA A 215 -13.47 9.77 2.14
C ALA A 215 -14.29 9.82 3.45
N CYS A 216 -14.57 8.66 4.03
CA CYS A 216 -15.25 8.50 5.32
C CYS A 216 -14.32 8.55 6.54
N GLY A 217 -13.03 8.87 6.35
CA GLY A 217 -12.06 8.98 7.44
C GLY A 217 -11.83 7.66 8.20
N GLN A 218 -12.16 6.52 7.59
CA GLN A 218 -11.96 5.19 8.20
C GLN A 218 -10.48 4.82 8.23
N THR A 219 -9.69 5.29 7.27
CA THR A 219 -8.22 5.20 7.27
C THR A 219 -7.58 6.38 6.55
N ARG A 220 -6.27 6.58 6.75
CA ARG A 220 -5.44 7.50 5.96
C ARG A 220 -4.39 6.77 5.09
N VAL A 221 -4.25 5.45 5.25
CA VAL A 221 -3.20 4.68 4.59
C VAL A 221 -3.80 3.39 4.04
N ILE A 222 -3.52 3.11 2.77
CA ILE A 222 -3.97 1.91 2.08
C ILE A 222 -2.77 1.22 1.41
N ASN A 223 -2.84 -0.10 1.26
CA ASN A 223 -1.87 -0.89 0.51
C ASN A 223 -2.63 -1.86 -0.40
N ILE A 224 -2.30 -1.86 -1.68
CA ILE A 224 -2.96 -2.68 -2.70
C ILE A 224 -1.89 -3.55 -3.37
N VAL A 225 -2.08 -4.86 -3.28
CA VAL A 225 -1.29 -5.85 -4.02
C VAL A 225 -2.14 -6.37 -5.16
N PHE A 226 -1.92 -5.85 -6.37
CA PHE A 226 -2.64 -6.36 -7.55
C PHE A 226 -2.15 -7.76 -7.95
N ASP A 227 -0.83 -7.95 -7.96
CA ASP A 227 -0.17 -9.24 -8.11
C ASP A 227 1.01 -9.33 -7.14
N SER A 228 1.42 -10.54 -6.78
CA SER A 228 2.62 -10.76 -5.99
C SER A 228 3.87 -10.41 -6.79
N ALA A 229 4.92 -9.97 -6.10
CA ALA A 229 6.28 -10.01 -6.61
C ALA A 229 6.57 -11.39 -7.20
N GLY A 230 7.15 -11.40 -8.40
CA GLY A 230 7.30 -12.59 -9.24
C GLY A 230 6.18 -12.87 -10.24
N GLY A 231 4.96 -12.35 -10.06
CA GLY A 231 3.88 -12.40 -11.05
C GLY A 231 3.13 -13.74 -11.13
N ASN A 232 2.07 -13.91 -10.32
CA ASN A 232 1.30 -15.16 -10.27
C ASN A 232 0.06 -15.16 -11.17
N LEU A 233 -0.33 -14.00 -11.70
CA LEU A 233 -1.51 -13.89 -12.55
C LEU A 233 -1.36 -14.72 -13.83
N ARG A 234 -2.49 -15.22 -14.34
CA ARG A 234 -2.57 -16.00 -15.59
C ARG A 234 -3.86 -15.68 -16.33
N THR A 235 -3.90 -15.98 -17.62
CA THR A 235 -5.14 -15.91 -18.41
C THR A 235 -6.04 -17.11 -18.13
N ALA A 236 -7.35 -16.95 -18.33
CA ALA A 236 -8.31 -18.04 -18.20
C ALA A 236 -7.94 -19.23 -19.11
N GLY A 237 -8.03 -20.44 -18.57
CA GLY A 237 -7.67 -21.68 -19.29
C GLY A 237 -6.18 -21.94 -19.49
N SER A 238 -5.30 -20.98 -19.19
CA SER A 238 -3.84 -21.17 -19.25
C SER A 238 -3.27 -21.54 -17.88
N PRO A 239 -2.33 -22.50 -17.80
CA PRO A 239 -1.52 -22.72 -16.59
C PRO A 239 -0.27 -21.83 -16.55
N VAL A 240 0.04 -21.12 -17.63
CA VAL A 240 1.25 -20.29 -17.73
C VAL A 240 1.02 -18.96 -17.04
N THR A 241 1.79 -18.68 -15.99
CA THR A 241 1.71 -17.43 -15.24
C THR A 241 2.51 -16.33 -15.90
N PHE A 242 2.22 -15.08 -15.50
CA PHE A 242 2.99 -13.90 -15.86
C PHE A 242 4.49 -14.12 -15.59
N HIS A 243 4.85 -14.71 -14.45
CA HIS A 243 6.22 -15.12 -14.13
C HIS A 243 6.88 -15.91 -15.25
N ILE A 244 6.24 -17.01 -15.69
CA ILE A 244 6.81 -17.91 -16.70
C ILE A 244 6.98 -17.17 -18.02
N HIS A 245 6.03 -16.32 -18.41
CA HIS A 245 6.18 -15.48 -19.60
C HIS A 245 7.44 -14.60 -19.54
N THR A 246 7.82 -14.06 -18.38
CA THR A 246 9.03 -13.23 -18.27
C THR A 246 10.33 -13.98 -18.57
N HIS A 247 10.38 -15.29 -18.34
CA HIS A 247 11.57 -16.11 -18.61
C HIS A 247 11.56 -16.72 -20.01
N GLU A 248 10.43 -17.32 -20.39
CA GLU A 248 10.34 -18.19 -21.55
C GLU A 248 9.97 -17.44 -22.83
N GLU A 249 9.30 -16.29 -22.73
CA GLU A 249 8.91 -15.54 -23.92
C GLU A 249 10.16 -14.88 -24.57
N PRO A 250 10.38 -15.08 -25.88
CA PRO A 250 11.41 -14.35 -26.60
C PRO A 250 11.02 -12.88 -26.77
N VAL A 251 12.03 -12.01 -26.85
CA VAL A 251 11.80 -10.61 -27.23
C VAL A 251 11.39 -10.59 -28.70
N ASP A 252 10.25 -9.99 -29.00
CA ASP A 252 9.81 -9.80 -30.36
C ASP A 252 10.70 -8.76 -31.07
N PRO A 253 11.32 -9.10 -32.22
CA PRO A 253 12.27 -8.22 -32.89
C PRO A 253 11.64 -6.97 -33.53
N GLU A 254 10.33 -6.97 -33.78
CA GLU A 254 9.61 -5.84 -34.38
C GLU A 254 9.35 -4.74 -33.34
N ILE A 255 8.89 -5.13 -32.15
CA ILE A 255 8.49 -4.18 -31.10
C ILE A 255 9.53 -4.05 -29.98
N GLY A 256 10.56 -4.91 -29.94
CA GLY A 256 11.60 -4.91 -28.93
C GLY A 256 11.13 -5.32 -27.53
N LEU A 257 9.98 -6.01 -27.43
CA LEU A 257 9.32 -6.38 -26.17
C LEU A 257 8.85 -7.84 -26.21
N GLN A 258 8.70 -8.43 -25.03
CA GLN A 258 7.93 -9.68 -24.83
C GLN A 258 6.43 -9.32 -24.88
N ARG A 259 5.67 -9.85 -25.85
CA ARG A 259 4.28 -9.42 -26.12
C ARG A 259 3.32 -9.78 -24.99
N GLN A 260 3.37 -10.99 -24.46
CA GLN A 260 2.53 -11.42 -23.33
C GLN A 260 2.93 -10.68 -22.06
N VAL A 261 4.22 -10.51 -21.80
CA VAL A 261 4.72 -9.69 -20.69
C VAL A 261 4.20 -8.26 -20.77
N ALA A 262 4.29 -7.62 -21.95
CA ALA A 262 3.78 -6.27 -22.17
C ALA A 262 2.26 -6.19 -21.96
N TRP A 263 1.51 -7.22 -22.38
CA TRP A 263 0.07 -7.31 -22.14
C TRP A 263 -0.28 -7.41 -20.66
N PHE A 264 0.39 -8.27 -19.88
CA PHE A 264 0.18 -8.34 -18.42
C PHE A 264 0.54 -7.02 -17.73
N GLN A 265 1.62 -6.36 -18.14
CA GLN A 265 1.97 -5.03 -17.65
C GLN A 265 0.88 -4.00 -17.94
N GLU A 266 0.27 -4.04 -19.13
CA GLU A 266 -0.87 -3.20 -19.47
C GLU A 266 -2.06 -3.47 -18.54
N GLN A 267 -2.35 -4.73 -18.20
CA GLN A 267 -3.39 -5.08 -17.23
C GLN A 267 -3.11 -4.51 -15.83
N CYS A 268 -1.85 -4.54 -15.36
CA CYS A 268 -1.46 -3.88 -14.12
C CYS A 268 -1.69 -2.36 -14.16
N MET A 269 -1.44 -1.72 -15.29
CA MET A 269 -1.70 -0.28 -15.48
C MET A 269 -3.20 0.03 -15.59
N MET A 270 -4.01 -0.86 -16.16
CA MET A 270 -5.47 -0.76 -16.12
C MET A 270 -6.02 -0.90 -14.70
N ALA A 271 -5.49 -1.82 -13.90
CA ALA A 271 -5.88 -1.97 -12.50
C ALA A 271 -5.54 -0.70 -11.69
N LEU A 272 -4.36 -0.11 -11.92
CA LEU A 272 -4.01 1.17 -11.32
C LEU A 272 -4.94 2.29 -11.78
N ASN A 273 -5.29 2.34 -13.06
CA ASN A 273 -6.27 3.29 -13.59
C ASN A 273 -7.63 3.18 -12.88
N ASP A 274 -8.11 1.97 -12.61
CA ASP A 274 -9.35 1.74 -11.86
C ASP A 274 -9.27 2.34 -10.44
N THR A 275 -8.12 2.18 -9.76
CA THR A 275 -7.89 2.76 -8.43
C THR A 275 -7.87 4.29 -8.47
N LEU A 276 -7.14 4.88 -9.41
CA LEU A 276 -7.08 6.33 -9.59
C LEU A 276 -8.45 6.91 -9.93
N SER A 277 -9.20 6.22 -10.79
CA SER A 277 -10.56 6.62 -11.17
C SER A 277 -11.53 6.59 -9.99
N ALA A 278 -11.46 5.55 -9.15
CA ALA A 278 -12.28 5.48 -7.94
C ALA A 278 -12.00 6.66 -6.99
N LEU A 279 -10.72 6.99 -6.77
CA LEU A 279 -10.32 8.10 -5.92
C LEU A 279 -10.68 9.47 -6.54
N ASP A 280 -10.56 9.62 -7.85
CA ASP A 280 -10.90 10.86 -8.54
C ASP A 280 -12.41 11.08 -8.67
N SER A 281 -13.21 10.02 -8.58
CA SER A 281 -14.67 10.11 -8.65
C SER A 281 -15.33 10.77 -7.43
N ILE A 282 -14.64 10.81 -6.28
CA ILE A 282 -15.16 11.33 -5.03
C ILE A 282 -14.66 12.77 -4.84
N ARG A 283 -15.59 13.73 -4.80
CA ARG A 283 -15.30 15.14 -4.52
C ARG A 283 -15.01 15.33 -3.03
N GLU A 284 -13.94 16.05 -2.71
CA GLU A 284 -13.61 16.45 -1.34
C GLU A 284 -13.09 17.90 -1.37
N GLY A 285 -13.94 18.85 -0.96
CA GLY A 285 -13.63 20.28 -1.00
C GLY A 285 -13.52 20.83 -2.43
N ASP A 286 -12.40 21.46 -2.75
CA ASP A 286 -12.09 22.08 -4.04
C ASP A 286 -11.57 21.10 -5.11
N GLY A 287 -11.28 19.86 -4.71
CA GLY A 287 -10.74 18.81 -5.58
C GLY A 287 -11.45 17.47 -5.41
N THR A 288 -10.69 16.40 -5.66
CA THR A 288 -11.11 15.01 -5.45
C THR A 288 -10.29 14.37 -4.33
N VAL A 289 -10.67 13.19 -3.87
CA VAL A 289 -9.85 12.42 -2.92
C VAL A 289 -8.45 12.18 -3.50
N LEU A 290 -8.33 11.90 -4.81
CA LEU A 290 -7.04 11.74 -5.48
C LEU A 290 -6.13 12.98 -5.35
N ASP A 291 -6.69 14.19 -5.42
CA ASP A 291 -5.91 15.44 -5.30
C ASP A 291 -5.31 15.63 -3.89
N ARG A 292 -5.91 14.99 -2.89
CA ARG A 292 -5.62 15.18 -1.46
C ARG A 292 -4.74 14.09 -0.86
N ILE A 293 -4.46 13.03 -1.62
CA ILE A 293 -3.57 11.95 -1.23
C ILE A 293 -2.32 11.89 -2.11
N VAL A 294 -1.39 11.01 -1.73
CA VAL A 294 -0.33 10.53 -2.63
C VAL A 294 -0.35 9.01 -2.64
N MET A 295 -0.32 8.42 -3.83
CA MET A 295 -0.07 6.99 -4.01
C MET A 295 1.32 6.77 -4.60
N MET A 296 2.02 5.75 -4.11
CA MET A 296 3.26 5.26 -4.70
C MET A 296 3.01 3.94 -5.42
N TYR A 297 3.46 3.83 -6.67
CA TYR A 297 3.51 2.56 -7.38
C TYR A 297 4.98 2.15 -7.59
N GLY A 298 5.27 0.89 -7.34
CA GLY A 298 6.58 0.29 -7.57
C GLY A 298 6.46 -1.16 -8.03
N THR A 299 7.55 -1.65 -8.59
CA THR A 299 7.74 -3.05 -9.02
C THR A 299 8.95 -3.63 -8.30
N ASP A 300 9.09 -4.95 -8.27
CA ASP A 300 10.21 -5.66 -7.66
C ASP A 300 11.43 -5.78 -8.58
N THR A 301 11.28 -5.59 -9.89
CA THR A 301 12.37 -5.69 -10.86
C THR A 301 12.23 -4.64 -11.96
N GLY A 302 13.36 -4.15 -12.51
CA GLY A 302 13.36 -3.33 -13.71
C GLY A 302 13.48 -4.15 -14.99
N PHE A 303 14.06 -5.36 -14.91
CA PHE A 303 13.99 -6.33 -16.00
C PHE A 303 13.82 -7.76 -15.46
N ALA A 304 12.60 -8.27 -15.56
CA ALA A 304 12.17 -9.53 -14.93
C ALA A 304 12.92 -10.77 -15.44
N LYS A 305 13.31 -10.82 -16.72
CA LYS A 305 13.96 -12.00 -17.32
C LYS A 305 15.24 -12.43 -16.60
N PHE A 306 15.98 -11.47 -16.03
CA PHE A 306 17.20 -11.70 -15.25
C PHE A 306 17.10 -11.14 -13.82
N HIS A 307 15.88 -10.86 -13.36
CA HIS A 307 15.60 -10.29 -12.03
C HIS A 307 16.44 -9.05 -11.70
N SER A 308 16.67 -8.20 -12.70
CA SER A 308 17.47 -6.99 -12.52
C SER A 308 16.74 -6.00 -11.62
N VAL A 309 17.45 -5.45 -10.63
CA VAL A 309 16.98 -4.35 -9.78
C VAL A 309 17.54 -2.99 -10.24
N GLU A 310 17.92 -2.93 -11.52
CA GLU A 310 18.35 -1.72 -12.23
C GLU A 310 17.21 -1.16 -13.08
N ASN A 311 17.28 0.12 -13.41
CA ASN A 311 16.33 0.79 -14.32
C ASN A 311 14.85 0.60 -13.93
N MET A 312 14.57 0.52 -12.64
CA MET A 312 13.23 0.33 -12.09
C MET A 312 12.39 1.59 -12.31
N PRO A 313 11.18 1.48 -12.88
CA PRO A 313 10.23 2.58 -12.91
C PRO A 313 9.51 2.70 -11.57
N MET A 314 9.32 3.92 -11.10
CA MET A 314 8.41 4.23 -10.01
C MET A 314 7.48 5.37 -10.40
N PHE A 315 6.32 5.43 -9.77
CA PHE A 315 5.36 6.51 -10.00
C PHE A 315 4.81 7.03 -8.69
N THR A 316 4.50 8.33 -8.67
CA THR A 316 3.62 8.90 -7.65
C THR A 316 2.40 9.53 -8.30
N TYR A 317 1.26 9.42 -7.63
CA TYR A 317 -0.03 9.93 -8.10
C TYR A 317 -0.64 10.82 -7.03
N GLY A 318 -1.36 11.86 -7.46
CA GLY A 318 -2.04 12.78 -6.56
C GLY A 318 -1.11 13.85 -5.99
N GLY A 319 -1.72 14.95 -5.53
CA GLY A 319 -1.00 16.17 -5.12
C GLY A 319 -0.68 16.24 -3.63
N ALA A 320 -1.04 15.23 -2.83
CA ALA A 320 -0.94 15.24 -1.36
C ALA A 320 -1.56 16.50 -0.71
N GLY A 321 -2.63 17.02 -1.31
CA GLY A 321 -3.26 18.27 -0.89
C GLY A 321 -2.40 19.51 -1.17
N GLY A 322 -1.74 19.54 -2.33
CA GLY A 322 -0.89 20.64 -2.77
C GLY A 322 0.54 20.62 -2.20
N ARG A 323 0.99 19.47 -1.65
CA ARG A 323 2.37 19.30 -1.15
C ARG A 323 3.31 18.69 -2.18
N LEU A 324 2.76 18.05 -3.20
CA LEU A 324 3.48 17.55 -4.36
C LEU A 324 2.96 18.19 -5.64
N LYS A 325 3.89 18.59 -6.50
CA LYS A 325 3.63 18.91 -7.91
C LYS A 325 3.46 17.60 -8.69
N THR A 326 2.63 17.63 -9.72
CA THR A 326 2.32 16.47 -10.57
C THR A 326 2.62 16.75 -12.05
N GLY A 327 2.60 15.71 -12.89
CA GLY A 327 2.87 15.84 -14.32
C GLY A 327 4.36 15.90 -14.67
N ILE A 328 5.24 15.47 -13.76
CA ILE A 328 6.70 15.63 -13.89
C ILE A 328 7.37 14.29 -14.19
N HIS A 329 8.23 14.27 -15.21
CA HIS A 329 9.14 13.17 -15.46
C HIS A 329 10.53 13.51 -14.89
N VAL A 330 11.02 12.67 -13.97
CA VAL A 330 12.33 12.78 -13.34
C VAL A 330 13.22 11.63 -13.84
N PRO A 331 14.24 11.92 -14.67
CA PRO A 331 15.26 10.94 -15.00
C PRO A 331 16.23 10.77 -13.84
N ALA A 332 16.08 9.71 -13.05
CA ALA A 332 16.82 9.52 -11.81
C ALA A 332 18.29 9.09 -11.99
N GLY A 333 18.67 8.62 -13.18
CA GLY A 333 20.08 8.35 -13.50
C GLY A 333 20.75 7.29 -12.62
N GLY A 334 20.00 6.30 -12.14
CA GLY A 334 20.50 5.25 -11.25
C GLY A 334 20.42 5.59 -9.76
N ASP A 335 19.58 6.55 -9.35
CA ASP A 335 19.35 6.85 -7.93
C ASP A 335 18.61 5.70 -7.22
N THR A 336 18.74 5.63 -5.89
CA THR A 336 18.06 4.62 -5.08
C THR A 336 16.55 4.82 -5.09
N THR A 337 15.78 3.73 -5.19
CA THR A 337 14.31 3.73 -5.05
C THR A 337 13.85 4.38 -3.73
N SER A 338 14.67 4.33 -2.67
CA SER A 338 14.40 4.96 -1.38
C SER A 338 14.20 6.47 -1.47
N ARG A 339 14.75 7.13 -2.51
CA ARG A 339 14.60 8.57 -2.72
C ARG A 339 13.15 8.99 -2.95
N VAL A 340 12.35 8.17 -3.64
CA VAL A 340 10.92 8.43 -3.85
C VAL A 340 10.18 8.34 -2.51
N GLY A 341 10.46 7.31 -1.71
CA GLY A 341 9.84 7.14 -0.41
C GLY A 341 10.20 8.23 0.60
N LEU A 342 11.46 8.67 0.66
CA LEU A 342 11.87 9.82 1.46
C LEU A 342 11.08 11.07 1.08
N THR A 343 10.94 11.32 -0.22
CA THR A 343 10.22 12.48 -0.75
C THR A 343 8.76 12.46 -0.32
N ILE A 344 8.09 11.30 -0.40
CA ILE A 344 6.70 11.13 0.07
C ILE A 344 6.59 11.38 1.58
N MET A 345 7.47 10.78 2.39
CA MET A 345 7.42 10.95 3.85
C MET A 345 7.60 12.41 4.26
N GLN A 346 8.53 13.13 3.63
CA GLN A 346 8.74 14.56 3.88
C GLN A 346 7.56 15.40 3.39
N ALA A 347 6.99 15.10 2.22
CA ALA A 347 5.78 15.74 1.73
C ALA A 347 4.60 15.52 2.68
N LEU A 348 4.50 14.37 3.35
CA LEU A 348 3.46 14.10 4.35
C LEU A 348 3.80 14.66 5.75
N GLY A 349 4.92 15.37 5.91
CA GLY A 349 5.29 16.04 7.15
C GLY A 349 5.97 15.15 8.20
N LEU A 350 6.41 13.94 7.83
CA LEU A 350 7.17 13.11 8.76
C LEU A 350 8.51 13.79 9.08
N PRO A 351 8.96 13.81 10.35
CA PRO A 351 10.19 14.47 10.77
C PRO A 351 11.43 13.61 10.44
N VAL A 352 11.64 13.31 9.15
CA VAL A 352 12.74 12.46 8.65
C VAL A 352 13.67 13.26 7.73
N SER A 353 14.96 13.25 8.05
CA SER A 353 16.00 13.93 7.25
C SER A 353 16.71 13.00 6.26
N ARG A 354 16.57 11.68 6.45
CA ARG A 354 17.09 10.62 5.58
C ARG A 354 16.27 9.35 5.74
N TRP A 355 16.34 8.47 4.75
CA TRP A 355 15.73 7.16 4.80
C TRP A 355 16.45 6.17 3.89
N GLY A 356 16.49 4.93 4.36
CA GLY A 356 17.09 3.79 3.70
C GLY A 356 18.28 3.22 4.48
N THR A 357 18.93 2.22 3.92
CA THR A 357 20.13 1.60 4.51
C THR A 357 21.27 1.51 3.51
N GLU A 358 22.50 1.59 4.01
CA GLU A 358 23.72 1.46 3.21
C GLU A 358 23.70 2.37 1.96
N SER A 359 23.97 1.87 0.76
CA SER A 359 23.93 2.69 -0.46
C SER A 359 22.51 3.05 -0.90
N ASN A 360 21.49 2.48 -0.27
CA ASN A 360 20.09 2.91 -0.42
C ASN A 360 19.71 4.02 0.57
N ASP A 361 20.54 4.37 1.56
CA ASP A 361 20.30 5.55 2.40
C ASP A 361 20.42 6.83 1.56
N THR A 362 19.44 7.72 1.71
CA THR A 362 19.45 9.00 1.02
C THR A 362 18.91 10.10 1.93
N SER A 363 19.50 11.29 1.79
CA SER A 363 19.01 12.55 2.37
C SER A 363 18.55 13.53 1.28
N ARG A 364 18.51 13.07 0.03
CA ARG A 364 18.22 13.92 -1.14
C ARG A 364 16.77 13.80 -1.53
N THR A 365 15.94 14.77 -1.19
CA THR A 365 14.57 14.89 -1.70
C THR A 365 14.56 15.06 -3.23
N ILE A 366 13.49 14.63 -3.91
CA ILE A 366 13.24 15.00 -5.31
C ILE A 366 12.56 16.37 -5.30
N THR A 367 13.35 17.43 -5.32
CA THR A 367 12.84 18.81 -5.15
C THR A 367 11.97 19.28 -6.30
N GLU A 368 12.12 18.67 -7.48
CA GLU A 368 11.31 18.93 -8.66
C GLU A 368 9.82 18.70 -8.41
N VAL A 369 9.48 17.67 -7.61
CA VAL A 369 8.09 17.29 -7.31
C VAL A 369 7.57 17.88 -6.00
N MET A 370 8.39 18.59 -5.22
CA MET A 370 7.95 19.24 -3.98
C MET A 370 7.27 20.59 -4.30
N ALA A 371 6.15 20.88 -3.64
CA ALA A 371 5.39 22.12 -3.81
C ALA A 371 6.01 23.32 -3.10
#